data_AF-A0A445D581-F1
#
_entry.id   AF-A0A445D581-F1
#
_cell.length_a   1.000
_cell.length_b   1.000
_cell.length_c   1.000
_cell.angle_alpha   90.00
_cell.angle_beta   90.00
_cell.angle_gamma   90.00
#
_symmetry.space_group_name_H-M   'P 1'
#
loop_
_entity.id
_entity.type
_entity.pdbx_description
1 polymer ?
#
loop_
_entity_poly.entity_id
_entity_poly.type
_entity_poly.pdbx_seq_one_letter_code
_entity_poly.pdbx_strand_id
1 'polypeptide(L)'
;MGRNSDFITLMYTSWKAVPLKVKKRIWKYINSKFILPKEGKEWVMTGVREAWKGYKTRIKGKHFEIYNNIEDMLKNRPLDIPKVQFRKLIAYWSIPSVKTLSRLNSENCKKQQHQHRMGPISFARVRNEMREMNENKEDPSQVDVFVATRTGQKGKELDSGTQAIIDKLKSHQEAGDTPEKAFTTVFGKEQPGRVQCYGRTITKTSLQKEREIAKIKQQHGETISSMKTKLHETKDRVQSLEDHVKLLLQQSSLGTNIDEALSLLRTKESTHDINSKQCPNGNDRPSSSTRDPK
;
A
#
# COMPACT_ATOMS: atom_id res chain seq x y z
N MET A 1 -10.72 18.24 6.51
CA MET A 1 -9.36 18.84 6.43
C MET A 1 -8.99 19.34 5.04
N GLY A 2 -8.94 18.52 3.98
CA GLY A 2 -8.51 18.99 2.65
C GLY A 2 -9.39 20.10 2.03
N ARG A 3 -10.63 20.26 2.53
CA ARG A 3 -11.57 21.31 2.15
C ARG A 3 -11.47 22.59 3.00
N ASN A 4 -10.67 22.57 4.07
CA ASN A 4 -10.52 23.71 4.97
C ASN A 4 -9.24 24.48 4.57
N SER A 5 -9.44 25.76 4.24
CA SER A 5 -8.41 26.70 3.76
C SER A 5 -7.38 27.08 4.84
N ASP A 6 -7.73 26.95 6.12
CA ASP A 6 -6.84 27.20 7.28
C ASP A 6 -5.78 26.11 7.44
N PHE A 7 -6.13 24.86 7.13
CA PHE A 7 -5.20 23.74 7.14
C PHE A 7 -4.27 23.77 5.93
N ILE A 8 -4.83 24.01 4.74
CA ILE A 8 -4.11 23.99 3.46
C ILE A 8 -4.60 25.15 2.60
N THR A 9 -3.76 26.16 2.43
CA THR A 9 -4.12 27.27 1.54
C THR A 9 -4.32 26.77 0.10
N LEU A 10 -5.28 27.39 -0.58
CA LEU A 10 -5.56 27.13 -1.98
C LEU A 10 -4.53 27.78 -2.92
N MET A 11 -3.66 28.65 -2.40
CA MET A 11 -2.68 29.42 -3.17
C MET A 11 -1.65 28.54 -3.86
N TYR A 12 -1.37 27.35 -3.32
CA TYR A 12 -0.43 26.44 -3.95
C TYR A 12 -0.99 25.96 -5.30
N THR A 13 -0.17 26.10 -6.35
CA THR A 13 -0.51 25.64 -7.70
C THR A 13 -0.51 24.12 -7.79
N SER A 14 0.34 23.44 -7.00
CA SER A 14 0.42 21.99 -6.94
C SER A 14 0.62 21.47 -5.51
N TRP A 15 0.25 20.20 -5.28
CA TRP A 15 0.52 19.53 -4.00
C TRP A 15 2.01 19.40 -3.69
N LYS A 16 2.85 19.36 -4.73
CA LYS A 16 4.31 19.32 -4.59
C LYS A 16 4.82 20.63 -3.97
N ALA A 17 4.22 21.77 -4.35
CA ALA A 17 4.55 23.09 -3.80
C ALA A 17 4.10 23.30 -2.35
N VAL A 18 3.24 22.43 -1.80
CA VAL A 18 2.82 22.52 -0.39
C VAL A 18 4.02 22.17 0.51
N PRO A 19 4.43 23.07 1.43
CA PRO A 19 5.60 22.87 2.29
C PRO A 19 5.51 21.61 3.15
N LEU A 20 6.66 20.98 3.40
CA LEU A 20 6.77 19.79 4.26
C LEU A 20 6.26 20.08 5.68
N LYS A 21 6.48 21.28 6.21
CA LYS A 21 5.96 21.70 7.53
C LYS A 21 4.42 21.62 7.59
N VAL A 22 3.73 22.04 6.54
CA VAL A 22 2.27 21.95 6.44
C VAL A 22 1.82 20.49 6.37
N LYS A 23 2.50 19.67 5.55
CA LYS A 23 2.23 18.22 5.46
C LYS A 23 2.44 17.49 6.78
N LYS A 24 3.50 17.83 7.54
CA LYS A 24 3.76 17.30 8.89
C LYS A 24 2.67 17.71 9.88
N ARG A 25 2.23 18.98 9.85
CA ARG A 25 1.13 19.49 10.69
C ARG A 25 -0.19 18.74 10.43
N ILE A 26 -0.51 18.52 9.15
CA ILE A 26 -1.67 17.71 8.72
C ILE A 26 -1.60 16.31 9.31
N TRP A 27 -0.47 15.62 9.15
CA TRP A 27 -0.28 14.26 9.66
C TRP A 27 -0.43 14.19 11.18
N LYS A 28 0.18 15.15 11.90
CA LYS A 28 0.06 15.24 13.37
C LYS A 28 -1.41 15.40 13.81
N TYR A 29 -2.16 16.28 13.15
CA TYR A 29 -3.57 16.46 13.46
C TYR A 29 -4.38 15.19 13.19
N ILE A 30 -4.14 14.51 12.07
CA ILE A 30 -4.88 13.28 11.75
C ILE A 30 -4.59 12.21 12.82
N ASN A 31 -3.34 12.03 13.21
CA ASN A 31 -2.98 11.08 14.29
C ASN A 31 -3.50 11.49 15.67
N SER A 32 -3.81 12.76 15.90
CA SER A 32 -4.48 13.18 17.14
C SER A 32 -5.96 12.80 17.18
N LYS A 33 -6.56 12.49 16.02
CA LYS A 33 -7.98 12.10 15.89
C LYS A 33 -8.17 10.62 15.63
N PHE A 34 -7.16 9.93 15.10
CA PHE A 34 -7.23 8.54 14.67
C PHE A 34 -5.96 7.80 15.06
N ILE A 35 -6.11 6.55 15.52
CA ILE A 35 -4.98 5.65 15.75
C ILE A 35 -4.62 5.01 14.41
N LEU A 36 -3.64 5.60 13.72
CA LEU A 36 -3.24 5.17 12.39
C LEU A 36 -1.82 4.59 12.38
N PRO A 37 -1.60 3.45 11.71
CA PRO A 37 -0.28 2.91 11.48
C PRO A 37 0.57 3.87 10.63
N LYS A 38 1.89 3.87 10.84
CA LYS A 38 2.83 4.74 10.09
C LYS A 38 2.83 4.38 8.60
N GLU A 39 2.60 3.11 8.30
CA GLU A 39 2.51 2.50 6.98
C GLU A 39 1.36 3.12 6.16
N GLY A 40 0.26 3.50 6.83
CA GLY A 40 -0.90 4.12 6.20
C GLY A 40 -0.72 5.60 5.83
N LYS A 41 0.39 6.22 6.26
CA LYS A 41 0.62 7.66 6.08
C LYS A 41 0.51 8.11 4.63
N GLU A 42 1.15 7.39 3.71
CA GLU A 42 1.16 7.80 2.30
C GLU A 42 -0.25 7.76 1.69
N TRP A 43 -1.02 6.72 2.01
CA TRP A 43 -2.41 6.58 1.57
C TRP A 43 -3.30 7.71 2.12
N VAL A 44 -3.16 8.02 3.40
CA VAL A 44 -3.91 9.10 4.07
C VAL A 44 -3.56 10.46 3.46
N MET A 45 -2.27 10.76 3.32
CA MET A 45 -1.81 12.03 2.73
C MET A 45 -2.25 12.16 1.26
N THR A 46 -2.28 11.04 0.54
CA THR A 46 -2.84 10.91 -0.81
C THR A 46 -4.34 11.20 -0.82
N GLY A 47 -5.11 10.75 0.19
CA GLY A 47 -6.51 11.13 0.41
C GLY A 47 -6.69 12.63 0.62
N VAL A 48 -5.91 13.24 1.51
CA VAL A 48 -5.93 14.69 1.78
C VAL A 48 -5.65 15.50 0.52
N ARG A 49 -4.66 15.08 -0.28
CA ARG A 49 -4.30 15.70 -1.55
C ARG A 49 -5.49 15.81 -2.52
N GLU A 50 -6.27 14.75 -2.73
CA GLU A 50 -7.42 14.84 -3.67
C GLU A 50 -8.59 15.56 -3.06
N ALA A 51 -8.80 15.47 -1.75
CA ALA A 51 -9.81 16.29 -1.10
C ALA A 51 -9.52 17.78 -1.33
N TRP A 52 -8.25 18.18 -1.24
CA TRP A 52 -7.79 19.55 -1.55
C TRP A 52 -7.93 19.90 -3.03
N LYS A 53 -7.47 19.04 -3.95
CA LYS A 53 -7.64 19.26 -5.40
C LYS A 53 -9.11 19.34 -5.81
N GLY A 54 -9.93 18.40 -5.35
CA GLY A 54 -11.36 18.35 -5.65
C GLY A 54 -12.12 19.54 -5.08
N TYR A 55 -11.73 20.03 -3.90
CA TYR A 55 -12.26 21.29 -3.38
C TYR A 55 -11.90 22.47 -4.29
N LYS A 56 -10.63 22.59 -4.70
CA LYS A 56 -10.19 23.63 -5.65
C LYS A 56 -10.96 23.56 -6.98
N THR A 57 -11.18 22.36 -7.52
CA THR A 57 -11.99 22.15 -8.74
C THR A 57 -13.43 22.61 -8.54
N ARG A 58 -14.06 22.26 -7.42
CA ARG A 58 -15.44 22.67 -7.12
C ARG A 58 -15.58 24.18 -7.00
N ILE A 59 -14.61 24.83 -6.35
CA ILE A 59 -14.60 26.29 -6.24
C ILE A 59 -14.43 26.94 -7.62
N LYS A 60 -13.52 26.42 -8.46
CA LYS A 60 -13.36 26.90 -9.83
C LYS A 60 -14.67 26.79 -10.62
N GLY A 61 -15.31 25.62 -10.60
CA GLY A 61 -16.57 25.41 -11.32
C GLY A 61 -17.70 26.32 -10.82
N LYS A 62 -17.86 26.50 -9.50
CA LYS A 62 -18.98 27.28 -8.93
C LYS A 62 -18.77 28.79 -8.88
N HIS A 63 -17.54 29.27 -8.83
CA HIS A 63 -17.25 30.68 -8.54
C HIS A 63 -16.31 31.36 -9.55
N PHE A 64 -15.73 30.60 -10.48
CA PHE A 64 -14.90 31.16 -11.56
C PHE A 64 -15.49 30.90 -12.94
N GLU A 65 -15.99 29.70 -13.22
CA GLU A 65 -16.49 29.34 -14.58
C GLU A 65 -17.91 29.85 -14.86
N ILE A 66 -18.69 30.20 -13.83
CA ILE A 66 -20.09 30.68 -13.98
C ILE A 66 -20.16 32.16 -14.35
N TYR A 67 -19.16 32.96 -13.96
CA TYR A 67 -19.19 34.42 -14.11
C TYR A 67 -18.21 34.87 -15.19
N ASN A 68 -18.58 35.91 -15.94
CA ASN A 68 -17.75 36.44 -17.02
C ASN A 68 -16.84 37.59 -16.58
N ASN A 69 -17.18 38.29 -15.50
CA ASN A 69 -16.42 39.44 -15.00
C ASN A 69 -15.82 39.14 -13.61
N ILE A 70 -14.71 39.83 -13.30
CA ILE A 70 -13.97 39.63 -12.04
C ILE A 70 -14.77 40.17 -10.84
N GLU A 71 -15.57 41.21 -11.02
CA GLU A 71 -16.35 41.85 -9.96
C GLU A 71 -17.41 40.91 -9.39
N ASP A 72 -18.18 40.23 -10.24
CA ASP A 72 -19.18 39.24 -9.87
C ASP A 72 -18.54 38.01 -9.26
N MET A 73 -17.37 37.56 -9.75
CA MET A 73 -16.61 36.49 -9.10
C MET A 73 -16.28 36.88 -7.67
N LEU A 74 -15.76 38.10 -7.44
CA LEU A 74 -15.39 38.58 -6.11
C LEU A 74 -16.60 38.79 -5.19
N LYS A 75 -17.73 39.23 -5.74
CA LYS A 75 -19.01 39.37 -5.03
C LYS A 75 -19.54 38.01 -4.57
N ASN A 76 -19.48 37.01 -5.45
CA ASN A 76 -19.94 35.65 -5.19
C ASN A 76 -18.87 34.72 -4.61
N ARG A 77 -17.84 35.30 -3.97
CA ARG A 77 -16.75 34.55 -3.33
C ARG A 77 -17.29 33.66 -2.19
N PRO A 78 -16.81 32.41 -2.08
CA PRO A 78 -17.05 31.58 -0.89
C PRO A 78 -16.58 32.25 0.42
N LEU A 79 -17.43 32.23 1.45
CA LEU A 79 -17.13 32.86 2.75
C LEU A 79 -15.91 32.24 3.44
N ASP A 80 -15.70 30.96 3.23
CA ASP A 80 -14.61 30.13 3.79
C ASP A 80 -13.23 30.38 3.14
N ILE A 81 -13.14 31.20 2.09
CA ILE A 81 -11.89 31.50 1.40
C ILE A 81 -11.57 32.99 1.53
N PRO A 82 -10.48 33.42 2.18
CA PRO A 82 -10.13 34.84 2.29
C PRO A 82 -10.11 35.57 0.95
N LYS A 83 -10.60 36.82 0.89
CA LYS A 83 -10.71 37.61 -0.35
C LYS A 83 -9.38 37.72 -1.11
N VAL A 84 -8.29 37.95 -0.39
CA VAL A 84 -6.92 38.01 -0.94
C VAL A 84 -6.53 36.69 -1.60
N GLN A 85 -6.90 35.56 -0.98
CA GLN A 85 -6.66 34.25 -1.56
C GLN A 85 -7.46 34.08 -2.86
N PHE A 86 -8.76 34.37 -2.81
CA PHE A 86 -9.62 34.18 -3.98
C PHE A 86 -9.21 35.03 -5.19
N ARG A 87 -8.78 36.28 -4.99
CA ARG A 87 -8.20 37.12 -6.07
C ARG A 87 -7.02 36.47 -6.78
N LYS A 88 -6.08 35.90 -6.02
CA LYS A 88 -4.91 35.20 -6.58
C LYS A 88 -5.32 33.94 -7.36
N LEU A 89 -6.38 33.24 -6.93
CA LEU A 89 -6.92 32.09 -7.66
C LEU A 89 -7.52 32.50 -9.00
N ILE A 90 -8.31 33.58 -9.04
CA ILE A 90 -8.87 34.13 -10.28
C ILE A 90 -7.73 34.46 -11.24
N ALA A 91 -6.71 35.19 -10.78
CA ALA A 91 -5.55 35.53 -11.61
C ALA A 91 -4.85 34.29 -12.17
N TYR A 92 -4.63 33.27 -11.34
CA TYR A 92 -4.02 32.00 -11.75
C TYR A 92 -4.87 31.24 -12.78
N TRP A 93 -6.18 31.11 -12.56
CA TRP A 93 -7.07 30.40 -13.48
C TRP A 93 -7.31 31.18 -14.79
N SER A 94 -7.09 32.49 -14.79
CA SER A 94 -7.16 33.33 -15.98
C SER A 94 -5.95 33.17 -16.92
N ILE A 95 -4.84 32.60 -16.46
CA ILE A 95 -3.64 32.41 -17.28
C ILE A 95 -3.97 31.52 -18.50
N PRO A 96 -3.63 31.93 -19.74
CA PRO A 96 -3.96 31.18 -20.96
C PRO A 96 -3.48 29.73 -20.95
N SER A 97 -2.23 29.48 -20.53
CA SER A 97 -1.68 28.12 -20.46
C SER A 97 -2.45 27.22 -19.48
N VAL A 98 -2.91 27.77 -18.34
CA VAL A 98 -3.72 27.06 -17.35
C VAL A 98 -5.11 26.74 -17.89
N LYS A 99 -5.74 27.68 -18.62
CA LYS A 99 -7.02 27.45 -19.30
C LYS A 99 -6.93 26.35 -20.34
N THR A 100 -5.92 26.42 -21.22
CA THR A 100 -5.68 25.39 -22.26
C THR A 100 -5.47 24.02 -21.63
N LEU A 101 -4.63 23.91 -20.60
CA LEU A 101 -4.40 22.65 -19.90
C LEU A 101 -5.69 22.13 -19.23
N SER A 102 -6.48 23.01 -18.62
CA SER A 102 -7.76 22.65 -18.02
C SER A 102 -8.75 22.10 -19.07
N ARG A 103 -8.83 22.73 -20.25
CA ARG A 103 -9.69 22.29 -21.35
C ARG A 103 -9.26 20.91 -21.86
N LEU A 104 -7.97 20.74 -22.13
CA LEU A 104 -7.42 19.46 -22.60
C LEU A 104 -7.68 18.32 -21.59
N ASN A 105 -7.50 18.59 -20.30
CA ASN A 105 -7.80 17.60 -19.26
C ASN A 105 -9.28 17.23 -19.21
N SER A 106 -10.18 18.22 -19.36
CA SER A 106 -11.63 17.95 -19.45
C SER A 106 -11.99 17.13 -20.68
N GLU A 107 -11.41 17.42 -21.84
CA GLU A 107 -11.57 16.64 -23.07
C GLU A 107 -11.06 15.21 -22.91
N ASN A 108 -9.90 15.02 -22.25
CA ASN A 108 -9.36 13.69 -21.96
C ASN A 108 -10.22 12.90 -20.97
N CYS A 109 -10.81 13.56 -19.97
CA CYS A 109 -11.76 12.92 -19.06
C CYS A 109 -13.01 12.41 -19.81
N LYS A 110 -13.52 13.17 -20.78
CA LYS A 110 -14.67 12.76 -21.61
C LYS A 110 -14.37 11.53 -22.48
N LYS A 111 -13.10 11.29 -22.83
CA LYS A 111 -12.66 10.11 -23.60
C LYS A 111 -12.51 8.84 -22.74
N GLN A 112 -12.65 8.92 -21.42
CA GLN A 112 -12.54 7.73 -20.57
C GLN A 112 -13.76 6.83 -20.74
N GLN A 113 -13.51 5.60 -21.20
CA GLN A 113 -14.52 4.57 -21.42
C GLN A 113 -14.50 3.51 -20.31
N HIS A 114 -15.58 2.71 -20.23
CA HIS A 114 -15.67 1.52 -19.35
C HIS A 114 -15.39 1.82 -17.86
N GLN A 115 -15.98 2.92 -17.37
CA GLN A 115 -15.86 3.34 -15.98
C GLN A 115 -16.45 2.30 -15.03
N HIS A 116 -15.89 2.18 -13.82
CA HIS A 116 -16.43 1.26 -12.81
C HIS A 116 -17.82 1.74 -12.33
N ARG A 117 -18.70 0.80 -12.00
CA ARG A 117 -20.10 1.08 -11.60
C ARG A 117 -20.39 0.89 -10.11
N MET A 118 -19.37 0.53 -9.32
CA MET A 118 -19.48 0.23 -7.89
C MET A 118 -19.67 1.45 -6.96
N GLY A 119 -19.97 2.63 -7.50
CA GLY A 119 -20.11 3.86 -6.74
C GLY A 119 -18.89 4.16 -5.83
N PRO A 120 -19.07 4.39 -4.53
CA PRO A 120 -17.98 4.71 -3.60
C PRO A 120 -17.12 3.49 -3.18
N ILE A 121 -17.46 2.28 -3.64
CA ILE A 121 -16.70 1.08 -3.29
C ILE A 121 -15.41 1.05 -4.11
N SER A 122 -14.27 1.07 -3.41
CA SER A 122 -12.95 1.04 -4.03
C SER A 122 -12.57 -0.34 -4.56
N PHE A 123 -11.69 -0.41 -5.57
CA PHE A 123 -11.11 -1.67 -6.04
C PHE A 123 -10.48 -2.52 -4.94
N ALA A 124 -9.81 -1.90 -3.95
CA ALA A 124 -9.20 -2.64 -2.84
C ALA A 124 -10.23 -3.41 -2.00
N ARG A 125 -11.41 -2.81 -1.78
CA ARG A 125 -12.52 -3.46 -1.07
C ARG A 125 -13.10 -4.61 -1.90
N VAL A 126 -13.34 -4.38 -3.18
CA VAL A 126 -13.83 -5.42 -4.10
C VAL A 126 -12.86 -6.60 -4.14
N ARG A 127 -11.54 -6.33 -4.23
CA ARG A 127 -10.52 -7.38 -4.19
C ARG A 127 -10.54 -8.17 -2.89
N ASN A 128 -10.66 -7.48 -1.76
CA ASN A 128 -10.75 -8.13 -0.46
C ASN A 128 -12.01 -9.01 -0.36
N GLU A 129 -13.17 -8.49 -0.76
CA GLU A 129 -14.43 -9.24 -0.79
C GLU A 129 -14.33 -10.48 -1.69
N MET A 130 -13.75 -10.35 -2.89
CA MET A 130 -13.52 -11.49 -3.79
C MET A 130 -12.54 -12.52 -3.22
N ARG A 131 -11.49 -12.08 -2.52
CA ARG A 131 -10.53 -12.95 -1.86
C ARG A 131 -11.17 -13.76 -0.73
N GLU A 132 -12.01 -13.12 0.09
CA GLU A 132 -12.71 -13.80 1.19
C GLU A 132 -13.77 -14.80 0.69
N MET A 133 -14.35 -14.57 -0.49
CA MET A 133 -15.26 -15.53 -1.13
C MET A 133 -14.53 -16.69 -1.83
N ASN A 134 -13.22 -16.58 -2.05
CA ASN A 134 -12.42 -17.65 -2.66
C ASN A 134 -11.88 -18.57 -1.56
N GLU A 135 -12.15 -19.87 -1.66
CA GLU A 135 -11.69 -20.89 -0.71
C GLU A 135 -10.16 -20.87 -0.52
N ASN A 136 -9.41 -20.64 -1.61
CA ASN A 136 -7.95 -20.60 -1.59
C ASN A 136 -7.37 -19.25 -1.11
N LYS A 137 -8.22 -18.25 -0.85
CA LYS A 137 -7.83 -16.86 -0.50
C LYS A 137 -6.82 -16.23 -1.46
N GLU A 138 -6.85 -16.64 -2.72
CA GLU A 138 -5.99 -16.10 -3.77
C GLU A 138 -6.41 -14.67 -4.13
N ASP A 139 -5.44 -13.87 -4.60
CA ASP A 139 -5.77 -12.52 -5.08
C ASP A 139 -6.54 -12.62 -6.41
N PRO A 140 -7.69 -11.96 -6.55
CA PRO A 140 -8.41 -11.94 -7.82
C PRO A 140 -7.57 -11.28 -8.90
N SER A 141 -7.69 -11.79 -10.13
CA SER A 141 -6.95 -11.26 -11.26
C SER A 141 -7.45 -9.87 -11.67
N GLN A 142 -6.64 -9.16 -12.47
CA GLN A 142 -7.03 -7.86 -13.00
C GLN A 142 -8.32 -7.93 -13.84
N VAL A 143 -8.51 -9.03 -14.56
CA VAL A 143 -9.68 -9.31 -15.38
C VAL A 143 -10.91 -9.52 -14.50
N ASP A 144 -10.80 -10.34 -13.46
CA ASP A 144 -11.93 -10.66 -12.57
C ASP A 144 -12.45 -9.38 -11.89
N VAL A 145 -11.53 -8.56 -11.38
CA VAL A 145 -11.89 -7.27 -10.76
C VAL A 145 -12.50 -6.32 -11.79
N PHE A 146 -12.01 -6.32 -13.04
CA PHE A 146 -12.62 -5.51 -14.10
C PHE A 146 -14.07 -5.93 -14.33
N VAL A 147 -14.32 -7.22 -14.57
CA VAL A 147 -15.68 -7.75 -14.80
C VAL A 147 -16.58 -7.43 -13.61
N ALA A 148 -16.18 -7.83 -12.40
CA ALA A 148 -17.00 -7.65 -11.18
C ALA A 148 -17.41 -6.19 -10.94
N THR A 149 -16.49 -5.25 -11.17
CA THR A 149 -16.77 -3.83 -10.91
C THR A 149 -17.61 -3.13 -11.97
N ARG A 150 -17.88 -3.78 -13.12
CA ARG A 150 -18.75 -3.26 -14.16
C ARG A 150 -20.09 -3.99 -14.20
N THR A 151 -20.15 -5.26 -13.82
CA THR A 151 -21.39 -6.06 -13.78
C THR A 151 -22.22 -5.86 -12.51
N GLY A 152 -21.63 -5.39 -11.41
CA GLY A 152 -22.22 -5.43 -10.06
C GLY A 152 -23.44 -4.55 -9.73
N GLN A 153 -24.08 -3.87 -10.70
CA GLN A 153 -25.25 -3.02 -10.40
C GLN A 153 -26.55 -3.69 -10.87
N LYS A 154 -27.24 -4.37 -9.95
CA LYS A 154 -28.57 -4.99 -10.20
C LYS A 154 -29.52 -3.94 -10.80
N GLY A 155 -30.08 -4.25 -11.97
CA GLY A 155 -31.12 -3.45 -12.62
C GLY A 155 -30.67 -2.38 -13.62
N LYS A 156 -29.36 -2.24 -13.91
CA LYS A 156 -28.91 -1.39 -15.03
C LYS A 156 -28.22 -2.20 -16.11
N GLU A 157 -28.78 -2.15 -17.30
CA GLU A 157 -28.17 -2.70 -18.51
C GLU A 157 -26.72 -2.19 -18.67
N LEU A 158 -25.86 -3.11 -19.08
CA LEU A 158 -24.46 -2.81 -19.39
C LEU A 158 -24.40 -2.11 -20.75
N ASP A 159 -23.52 -1.12 -20.88
CA ASP A 159 -23.31 -0.53 -22.19
C ASP A 159 -22.66 -1.55 -23.13
N SER A 160 -23.09 -1.56 -24.40
CA SER A 160 -22.64 -2.51 -25.42
C SER A 160 -21.12 -2.49 -25.60
N GLY A 161 -20.49 -1.32 -25.47
CA GLY A 161 -19.05 -1.17 -25.53
C GLY A 161 -18.33 -1.92 -24.41
N THR A 162 -18.77 -1.75 -23.15
CA THR A 162 -18.22 -2.46 -21.99
C THR A 162 -18.49 -3.95 -22.08
N GLN A 163 -19.67 -4.36 -22.56
CA GLN A 163 -20.00 -5.76 -22.75
C GLN A 163 -19.04 -6.41 -23.76
N ALA A 164 -18.83 -5.79 -24.92
CA ALA A 164 -17.88 -6.30 -25.93
C ALA A 164 -16.44 -6.43 -25.40
N ILE A 165 -16.02 -5.53 -24.50
CA ILE A 165 -14.71 -5.62 -23.84
C ILE A 165 -14.65 -6.76 -22.84
N ILE A 166 -15.72 -6.97 -22.05
CA ILE A 166 -15.82 -8.11 -21.13
C ILE A 166 -15.76 -9.42 -21.92
N ASP A 167 -16.48 -9.52 -23.04
CA ASP A 167 -16.52 -10.72 -23.86
C ASP A 167 -15.13 -11.02 -24.46
N LYS A 168 -14.43 -10.00 -24.98
CA LYS A 168 -13.03 -10.14 -25.43
C LYS A 168 -12.11 -10.65 -24.34
N LEU A 169 -12.22 -10.12 -23.12
CA LEU A 169 -11.39 -10.56 -21.99
C LEU A 169 -11.66 -12.03 -21.65
N LYS A 170 -12.93 -12.46 -21.67
CA LYS A 170 -13.31 -13.86 -21.44
C LYS A 170 -12.78 -14.78 -22.53
N SER A 171 -12.89 -14.40 -23.81
CA SER A 171 -12.34 -15.18 -24.92
C SER A 171 -10.82 -15.39 -24.79
N HIS A 172 -10.07 -14.39 -24.30
CA HIS A 172 -8.65 -14.56 -24.02
C HIS A 172 -8.40 -15.55 -22.87
N GLN A 173 -9.21 -15.54 -21.81
CA GLN A 173 -9.10 -16.52 -20.72
C GLN A 173 -9.40 -17.95 -21.20
N GLU A 174 -10.42 -18.12 -22.05
CA GLU A 174 -10.77 -19.40 -22.67
C GLU A 174 -9.67 -19.92 -23.61
N ALA A 175 -8.97 -19.02 -24.30
CA ALA A 175 -7.80 -19.34 -25.12
C ALA A 175 -6.54 -19.68 -24.30
N GLY A 176 -6.59 -19.62 -22.97
CA GLY A 176 -5.48 -19.92 -22.07
C GLY A 176 -4.46 -18.80 -21.89
N ASP A 177 -4.78 -17.55 -22.28
CA ASP A 177 -3.91 -16.41 -22.01
C ASP A 177 -3.88 -16.08 -20.51
N THR A 178 -2.70 -15.68 -20.01
CA THR A 178 -2.60 -15.16 -18.65
C THR A 178 -3.44 -13.89 -18.51
N PRO A 179 -4.03 -13.61 -17.33
CA PRO A 179 -4.85 -12.41 -17.12
C PRO A 179 -4.12 -11.11 -17.47
N GLU A 180 -2.81 -11.00 -17.20
CA GLU A 180 -2.03 -9.82 -17.59
C GLU A 180 -1.84 -9.69 -19.10
N LYS A 181 -1.64 -10.82 -19.80
CA LYS A 181 -1.52 -10.83 -21.27
C LYS A 181 -2.86 -10.44 -21.91
N ALA A 182 -3.96 -11.05 -21.46
CA ALA A 182 -5.31 -10.70 -21.90
C ALA A 182 -5.60 -9.21 -21.73
N PHE A 183 -5.31 -8.66 -20.54
CA PHE A 183 -5.55 -7.24 -20.25
C PHE A 183 -4.68 -6.32 -21.11
N THR A 184 -3.41 -6.69 -21.34
CA THR A 184 -2.48 -5.91 -22.19
C THR A 184 -2.90 -5.96 -23.66
N THR A 185 -3.43 -7.09 -24.15
CA THR A 185 -3.94 -7.20 -25.52
C THR A 185 -5.17 -6.32 -25.72
N VAL A 186 -6.09 -6.29 -24.76
CA VAL A 186 -7.35 -5.54 -24.87
C VAL A 186 -7.18 -4.03 -24.68
N PHE A 187 -6.40 -3.61 -23.67
CA PHE A 187 -6.23 -2.19 -23.31
C PHE A 187 -4.90 -1.59 -23.74
N GLY A 188 -4.00 -2.40 -24.31
CA GLY A 188 -2.63 -2.01 -24.60
C GLY A 188 -1.74 -1.97 -23.35
N LYS A 189 -0.52 -1.49 -23.54
CA LYS A 189 0.46 -1.34 -22.46
C LYS A 189 -0.01 -0.32 -21.43
N GLU A 190 -0.20 -0.74 -20.18
CA GLU A 190 -0.56 0.23 -19.14
C GLU A 190 0.55 1.26 -18.90
N GLN A 191 0.13 2.47 -18.59
CA GLN A 191 0.99 3.62 -18.34
C GLN A 191 1.79 3.50 -17.04
N PRO A 192 3.01 4.08 -16.98
CA PRO A 192 3.78 4.15 -15.75
C PRO A 192 3.01 4.86 -14.62
N GLY A 193 3.08 4.31 -13.40
CA GLY A 193 2.59 4.96 -12.19
C GLY A 193 1.14 4.64 -11.78
N ARG A 194 0.37 3.86 -12.55
CA ARG A 194 -0.92 3.32 -12.11
C ARG A 194 -1.25 2.02 -12.83
N VAL A 195 -1.69 1.03 -12.07
CA VAL A 195 -2.22 -0.24 -12.62
C VAL A 195 -3.75 -0.20 -12.54
N GLN A 196 -4.42 -0.49 -13.64
CA GLN A 196 -5.88 -0.45 -13.71
C GLN A 196 -6.48 -1.54 -12.82
N CYS A 197 -7.62 -1.28 -12.17
CA CYS A 197 -8.29 -2.22 -11.26
C CYS A 197 -7.55 -2.58 -9.94
N TYR A 198 -6.32 -2.12 -9.69
CA TYR A 198 -5.60 -2.35 -8.41
C TYR A 198 -5.80 -1.23 -7.36
N GLY A 199 -6.45 -0.14 -7.73
CA GLY A 199 -6.68 0.99 -6.84
C GLY A 199 -5.68 2.12 -7.07
N ARG A 200 -5.47 2.94 -6.03
CA ARG A 200 -4.92 4.29 -6.19
C ARG A 200 -3.41 4.38 -6.01
N THR A 201 -2.84 3.53 -5.17
CA THR A 201 -1.43 3.57 -4.77
C THR A 201 -0.57 2.50 -5.43
N ILE A 202 -1.21 1.56 -6.13
CA ILE A 202 -0.54 0.40 -6.69
C ILE A 202 0.08 0.73 -8.04
N THR A 203 1.36 0.41 -8.17
CA THR A 203 2.16 0.57 -9.38
C THR A 203 2.70 -0.78 -9.83
N LYS A 204 3.07 -0.91 -11.12
CA LYS A 204 3.70 -2.13 -11.64
C LYS A 204 4.93 -2.54 -10.82
N THR A 205 5.77 -1.57 -10.47
CA THR A 205 6.95 -1.77 -9.63
C THR A 205 6.60 -2.25 -8.22
N SER A 206 5.51 -1.76 -7.63
CA SER A 206 5.03 -2.26 -6.32
C SER A 206 4.62 -3.73 -6.41
N LEU A 207 3.83 -4.10 -7.42
CA LEU A 207 3.39 -5.48 -7.62
C LEU A 207 4.57 -6.42 -7.89
N GLN A 208 5.56 -5.96 -8.66
CA GLN A 208 6.77 -6.73 -8.90
C GLN A 208 7.55 -6.97 -7.60
N LYS A 209 7.75 -5.94 -6.78
CA LYS A 209 8.39 -6.07 -5.47
C LYS A 209 7.62 -7.03 -4.55
N GLU A 210 6.29 -6.96 -4.54
CA GLU A 210 5.45 -7.88 -3.76
C GLU A 210 5.61 -9.33 -4.21
N ARG A 211 5.69 -9.59 -5.52
CA ARG A 211 5.97 -10.92 -6.08
C ARG A 211 7.36 -11.42 -5.68
N GLU A 212 8.38 -10.56 -5.76
CA GLU A 212 9.74 -10.89 -5.32
C GLU A 212 9.78 -11.22 -3.83
N ILE A 213 9.13 -10.42 -3.00
CA ILE A 213 8.99 -10.68 -1.55
C ILE A 213 8.28 -12.01 -1.29
N ALA A 214 7.21 -12.32 -2.04
CA ALA A 214 6.48 -13.58 -1.88
C ALA A 214 7.36 -14.80 -2.20
N LYS A 215 8.13 -14.73 -3.30
CA LYS A 215 9.10 -15.78 -3.67
C LYS A 215 10.16 -15.99 -2.58
N ILE A 216 10.72 -14.89 -2.07
CA ILE A 216 11.72 -14.96 -0.98
C ILE A 216 11.10 -15.59 0.28
N LYS A 217 9.87 -15.20 0.65
CA LYS A 217 9.16 -15.79 1.80
C LYS A 217 8.91 -17.28 1.64
N GLN A 218 8.53 -17.72 0.44
CA GLN A 218 8.33 -19.13 0.14
C GLN A 218 9.63 -19.92 0.31
N GLN A 219 10.71 -19.48 -0.34
CA GLN A 219 12.04 -20.11 -0.24
C GLN A 219 12.53 -20.17 1.22
N HIS A 220 12.31 -19.10 1.98
CA HIS A 220 12.64 -19.04 3.40
C HIS A 220 11.80 -20.04 4.21
N GLY A 221 10.50 -20.19 3.92
CA GLY A 221 9.63 -21.18 4.56
C GLY A 221 10.04 -22.63 4.28
N GLU A 222 10.43 -22.92 3.04
CA GLU A 222 10.98 -24.22 2.64
C GLU A 222 12.30 -24.52 3.37
N THR A 223 13.19 -23.53 3.45
CA THR A 223 14.47 -23.63 4.17
C THR A 223 14.26 -23.88 5.66
N ILE A 224 13.36 -23.14 6.31
CA ILE A 224 13.00 -23.35 7.72
C ILE A 224 12.45 -24.76 7.93
N SER A 225 11.55 -25.23 7.05
CA SER A 225 10.99 -26.57 7.14
C SER A 225 12.08 -27.64 7.05
N SER A 226 13.01 -27.49 6.10
CA SER A 226 14.16 -28.40 5.95
C SER A 226 15.08 -28.39 7.18
N MET A 227 15.40 -27.21 7.72
CA MET A 227 16.22 -27.08 8.94
C MET A 227 15.54 -27.70 10.15
N LYS A 228 14.21 -27.54 10.28
CA LYS A 228 13.43 -28.13 11.37
C LYS A 228 13.45 -29.65 11.34
N THR A 229 13.35 -30.26 10.14
CA THR A 229 13.48 -31.71 9.98
C THR A 229 14.85 -32.20 10.42
N LYS A 230 15.94 -31.56 9.97
CA LYS A 230 17.31 -31.90 10.37
C LYS A 230 17.55 -31.74 11.88
N LEU A 231 16.96 -30.71 12.50
CA LEU A 231 17.02 -30.53 13.95
C LEU A 231 16.30 -31.66 14.70
N HIS A 232 15.17 -32.14 14.18
CA HIS A 232 14.49 -33.28 14.80
C HIS A 232 15.30 -34.56 14.67
N GLU A 233 15.83 -34.86 13.48
CA GLU A 233 16.70 -36.03 13.25
C GLU A 233 17.94 -36.02 14.16
N THR A 234 18.58 -34.86 14.31
CA THR A 234 19.76 -34.72 15.19
C THR A 234 19.38 -34.88 16.66
N LYS A 235 18.23 -34.33 17.08
CA LYS A 235 17.70 -34.55 18.44
C LYS A 235 17.45 -36.02 18.72
N ASP A 236 16.85 -36.75 17.77
CA ASP A 236 16.56 -38.18 17.94
C ASP A 236 17.86 -39.01 18.01
N ARG A 237 18.89 -38.64 17.23
CA ARG A 237 20.23 -39.26 17.32
C ARG A 237 20.91 -39.00 18.65
N VAL A 238 20.81 -37.78 19.20
CA VAL A 238 21.34 -37.46 20.53
C VAL A 238 20.63 -38.28 21.60
N GLN A 239 19.29 -38.38 21.55
CA GLN A 239 18.54 -39.20 22.51
C GLN A 239 18.93 -40.68 22.45
N SER A 240 19.10 -41.23 21.23
CA SER A 240 19.55 -42.60 21.05
C SER A 240 20.96 -42.84 21.61
N LEU A 241 21.87 -41.87 21.48
CA LEU A 241 23.20 -41.95 22.07
C LEU A 241 23.16 -41.89 23.60
N GLU A 242 22.33 -41.02 24.19
CA GLU A 242 22.10 -40.96 25.63
C GLU A 242 21.62 -42.31 26.19
N ASP A 243 20.65 -42.94 25.51
CA ASP A 243 20.12 -44.25 25.90
C ASP A 243 21.19 -45.35 25.83
N HIS A 244 22.04 -45.31 24.80
CA HIS A 244 23.13 -46.28 24.65
C HIS A 244 24.21 -46.12 25.72
N VAL A 245 24.58 -44.88 26.06
CA VAL A 245 25.51 -44.59 27.16
C VAL A 245 24.95 -45.07 28.50
N LYS A 246 23.65 -44.85 28.74
CA LYS A 246 22.97 -45.33 29.96
C LYS A 246 23.01 -46.85 30.08
N LEU A 247 22.81 -47.57 28.97
CA LEU A 247 22.90 -49.03 28.93
C LEU A 247 24.32 -49.54 29.23
N LEU A 248 25.34 -48.94 28.59
CA LEU A 248 26.74 -49.32 28.81
C LEU A 248 27.19 -49.06 30.26
N LEU A 249 26.74 -47.96 30.87
CA LEU A 249 27.00 -47.68 32.29
C LEU A 249 26.32 -48.70 33.22
N GLN A 250 25.11 -49.16 32.91
CA GLN A 250 24.46 -50.24 33.65
C GLN A 250 25.19 -51.58 33.52
N GLN A 251 25.75 -51.89 32.34
CA GLN A 251 26.46 -53.15 32.10
C GLN A 251 27.87 -53.17 32.73
N SER A 252 28.53 -52.02 32.84
CA SER A 252 29.89 -51.90 33.40
C SER A 252 29.91 -51.73 34.93
N SER A 253 28.79 -51.38 35.55
CA SER A 253 28.70 -51.18 37.01
C SER A 253 28.13 -52.39 37.74
N LEU A 254 29.02 -53.35 38.04
CA LEU A 254 28.85 -54.24 39.19
C LEU A 254 29.23 -53.54 40.52
N GLY A 255 29.31 -52.19 40.59
CA GLY A 255 29.72 -51.53 41.85
C GLY A 255 29.80 -50.00 41.98
N THR A 256 29.24 -49.15 41.10
CA THR A 256 29.23 -47.69 41.35
C THR A 256 27.88 -47.05 41.06
N ASN A 257 27.44 -46.18 41.99
CA ASN A 257 26.12 -45.57 42.05
C ASN A 257 25.85 -44.65 40.85
N ILE A 258 24.91 -45.07 40.02
CA ILE A 258 24.57 -44.48 38.71
C ILE A 258 24.07 -43.02 38.83
N ASP A 259 23.47 -42.64 39.96
CA ASP A 259 22.92 -41.29 40.17
C ASP A 259 24.01 -40.21 40.40
N GLU A 260 25.18 -40.60 40.93
CA GLU A 260 26.28 -39.67 41.21
C GLU A 260 27.10 -39.34 39.94
N ALA A 261 27.23 -40.30 39.02
CA ALA A 261 27.88 -40.07 37.74
C ALA A 261 27.04 -39.20 36.79
N LEU A 262 25.71 -39.36 36.80
CA LEU A 262 24.79 -38.56 35.98
C LEU A 262 24.68 -37.10 36.47
N SER A 263 24.77 -36.86 37.78
CA SER A 263 24.80 -35.51 38.35
C SER A 263 26.10 -34.75 38.05
N LEU A 264 27.24 -35.44 37.90
CA LEU A 264 28.52 -34.86 37.45
C LEU A 264 28.55 -34.50 35.95
N LEU A 265 27.78 -35.19 35.10
CA LEU A 265 27.66 -34.87 33.68
C LEU A 265 26.69 -33.69 33.45
N ARG A 266 25.55 -33.67 34.16
CA ARG A 266 24.57 -32.58 34.09
C ARG A 266 25.10 -31.26 34.67
N THR A 267 26.04 -31.30 35.61
CA THR A 267 26.72 -30.09 36.13
C THR A 267 27.74 -29.50 35.14
N LYS A 268 28.29 -30.30 34.21
CA LYS A 268 29.17 -29.77 33.14
C LYS A 268 28.41 -29.04 32.03
N GLU A 269 27.17 -29.43 31.74
CA GLU A 269 26.30 -28.68 30.81
C GLU A 269 25.98 -27.26 31.32
N SER A 270 26.01 -27.03 32.63
CA SER A 270 25.81 -25.70 33.22
C SER A 270 27.00 -24.75 33.06
N THR A 271 28.15 -25.19 32.52
CA THR A 271 29.37 -24.35 32.40
C THR A 271 29.66 -23.82 30.99
N HIS A 272 28.87 -24.21 29.98
CA HIS A 272 28.89 -23.59 28.66
C HIS A 272 27.66 -22.70 28.42
N ASP A 273 27.38 -21.84 29.40
CA ASP A 273 26.65 -20.60 29.16
C ASP A 273 27.63 -19.61 28.49
N ILE A 274 27.85 -19.76 27.18
CA ILE A 274 28.53 -18.71 26.40
C ILE A 274 27.51 -17.58 26.19
N ASN A 275 27.43 -16.73 27.20
CA ASN A 275 27.47 -15.28 27.06
C ASN A 275 26.56 -14.71 25.96
N SER A 276 25.24 -14.80 26.17
CA SER A 276 24.32 -13.81 25.62
C SER A 276 24.56 -12.47 26.33
N LYS A 277 25.54 -11.71 25.83
CA LYS A 277 25.62 -10.28 26.15
C LYS A 277 24.34 -9.62 25.66
N GLN A 278 23.49 -9.22 26.61
CA GLN A 278 22.49 -8.19 26.41
C GLN A 278 23.14 -6.98 25.72
N CYS A 279 22.72 -6.69 24.49
CA CYS A 279 22.87 -5.36 23.93
C CYS A 279 21.98 -4.41 24.74
N PRO A 280 22.52 -3.41 25.45
CA PRO A 280 21.70 -2.41 26.10
C PRO A 280 21.03 -1.55 25.03
N ASN A 281 19.72 -1.43 25.12
CA ASN A 281 18.99 -0.31 24.54
C ASN A 281 19.60 0.99 25.07
N GLY A 282 20.13 1.82 24.17
CA GLY A 282 20.64 3.13 24.53
C GLY A 282 21.26 3.83 23.33
N ASN A 283 20.43 4.52 22.55
CA ASN A 283 20.88 5.66 21.76
C ASN A 283 19.77 6.70 21.72
N ASP A 284 19.58 7.36 22.86
CA ASP A 284 19.43 8.81 22.84
C ASP A 284 20.85 9.40 22.80
N ARG A 285 21.20 10.12 21.74
CA ARG A 285 21.96 11.36 21.89
C ARG A 285 21.78 12.33 20.71
N PRO A 286 21.79 13.64 20.99
CA PRO A 286 21.56 14.71 20.04
C PRO A 286 22.86 15.21 19.39
N SER A 287 22.65 16.15 18.47
CA SER A 287 23.55 16.96 17.66
C SER A 287 24.83 17.49 18.31
N SER A 288 25.93 17.47 17.55
CA SER A 288 26.78 18.61 17.12
C SER A 288 28.07 18.02 16.53
N SER A 289 28.56 18.43 15.36
CA SER A 289 29.57 19.49 15.22
C SER A 289 30.00 19.46 13.73
N THR A 290 29.68 20.48 12.93
CA THR A 290 30.55 21.60 12.50
C THR A 290 31.26 21.33 11.16
N ARG A 291 30.88 22.17 10.19
CA ARG A 291 31.59 22.73 9.03
C ARG A 291 33.08 23.08 9.30
N ASP A 292 34.04 23.29 8.40
CA ASP A 292 34.18 23.57 6.95
C ASP A 292 35.58 23.06 6.47
N PRO A 293 36.33 23.66 5.51
CA PRO A 293 36.47 23.14 4.15
C PRO A 293 37.92 22.94 3.66
N LYS A 294 38.08 22.37 2.46
CA LYS A 294 39.09 22.76 1.47
C LYS A 294 38.47 22.69 0.08
#